data_AF-A0A7M3Y3D8-F1
#
_entry.id   AF-A0A7M3Y3D8-F1
#
_cell.length_a   1.000
_cell.length_b   1.000
_cell.length_c   1.000
_cell.angle_alpha   90.00
_cell.angle_beta   90.00
_cell.angle_gamma   90.00
#
_symmetry.space_group_name_H-M   'P 1'
#
loop_
_entity.id
_entity.type
_entity.pdbx_description
1 polymer ?
#
loop_
_entity_poly.entity_id
_entity_poly.type
_entity_poly.pdbx_seq_one_letter_code
_entity_poly.pdbx_strand_id
1 'polypeptide(L)' 'MAEDAPVERIPRRPAPEFTEVNSFGEALKQHGLIGTAVNDKNQYGPVGMMVMLFIVAAITSLGLLLIRSS' A
#
# COMPACT_ATOMS: atom_id res chain seq x y z
N MET A 1 -18.30 -33.44 34.32
CA MET A 1 -17.29 -32.38 34.42
C MET A 1 -16.44 -32.51 33.16
N ALA A 2 -16.79 -31.81 32.08
CA ALA A 2 -15.99 -31.84 30.86
C ALA A 2 -14.86 -30.83 31.03
N GLU A 3 -13.62 -31.28 30.90
CA GLU A 3 -12.44 -30.43 30.99
C GLU A 3 -12.46 -29.40 29.86
N ASP A 4 -12.37 -28.13 30.27
CA ASP A 4 -12.21 -26.95 29.43
C ASP A 4 -10.82 -27.03 28.80
N ALA A 5 -10.71 -27.57 27.58
CA ALA A 5 -9.45 -27.62 26.85
C ALA A 5 -8.95 -26.18 26.63
N PRO A 6 -7.72 -25.83 27.03
CA PRO A 6 -7.22 -24.47 26.91
C PRO A 6 -7.20 -24.07 25.43
N VAL A 7 -7.96 -23.03 25.09
CA VAL A 7 -7.99 -22.41 23.77
C VAL A 7 -6.55 -22.09 23.36
N GLU A 8 -5.98 -22.87 22.44
CA GLU A 8 -4.61 -22.68 21.98
C GLU A 8 -4.51 -21.33 21.27
N ARG A 9 -3.93 -20.35 21.96
CA ARG A 9 -3.85 -18.97 21.47
C ARG A 9 -2.87 -18.92 20.31
N ILE A 10 -3.40 -18.74 19.09
CA ILE A 10 -2.59 -18.58 17.88
C ILE A 10 -1.52 -17.50 18.14
N PRO A 11 -0.23 -17.79 17.92
CA PRO A 11 0.83 -16.80 18.09
C PRO A 11 0.59 -15.63 17.13
N ARG A 12 0.55 -14.41 17.66
CA ARG A 12 0.43 -13.20 16.83
C ARG A 12 1.74 -13.01 16.07
N ARG A 13 1.65 -12.78 14.75
CA ARG A 13 2.79 -12.29 13.97
C ARG A 13 3.21 -10.92 14.51
N PRO A 14 4.51 -10.59 14.57
CA PRO A 14 4.96 -9.23 14.86
C PRO A 14 4.34 -8.25 13.84
N ALA A 15 4.03 -7.04 14.30
CA ALA A 15 3.52 -5.99 13.43
C ALA A 15 4.54 -5.68 12.32
N PRO A 16 4.10 -5.40 11.09
CA PRO A 16 4.98 -4.92 10.02
C PRO A 16 5.69 -3.62 10.41
N GLU A 17 6.82 -3.33 9.76
CA GLU A 17 7.50 -2.05 9.92
C GLU A 17 6.62 -0.90 9.41
N PHE A 18 6.31 0.04 10.30
CA PHE A 18 5.52 1.23 10.02
C PHE A 18 6.27 2.46 10.53
N THR A 19 6.36 3.50 9.71
CA THR A 19 7.05 4.74 10.05
C THR A 19 6.15 5.92 9.72
N GLU A 20 5.82 6.72 10.74
CA GLU A 20 5.09 7.98 10.54
C GLU A 20 6.04 9.04 10.00
N VAL A 21 5.55 9.78 9.01
CA VAL A 21 6.28 10.83 8.31
C VAL A 21 5.42 12.08 8.28
N ASN A 22 6.04 13.25 8.27
CA ASN A 22 5.33 14.51 8.46
C ASN A 22 4.64 15.01 7.20
N SER A 23 5.02 14.47 6.03
CA SER A 23 4.45 14.86 4.74
C SER A 23 4.42 13.72 3.73
N PHE A 24 3.51 13.80 2.76
CA PHE A 24 3.46 12.85 1.64
C PHE A 24 4.74 12.86 0.80
N GLY A 25 5.36 14.03 0.61
CA GLY A 25 6.63 14.14 -0.10
C GLY A 25 7.78 13.42 0.61
N GLU A 26 7.78 13.42 1.95
CA GLU A 26 8.72 12.66 2.76
C GLU A 26 8.44 11.15 2.68
N ALA A 27 7.17 10.75 2.69
CA ALA A 27 6.75 9.36 2.49
C ALA A 27 7.28 8.77 1.18
N LEU A 28 7.15 9.53 0.07
CA LEU A 28 7.67 9.12 -1.24
C LEU A 28 9.19 9.04 -1.26
N LYS A 29 9.90 9.94 -0.56
CA LYS A 29 11.37 9.90 -0.50
C LYS A 29 11.90 8.72 0.30
N GLN A 30 11.28 8.42 1.45
CA GLN A 30 11.72 7.34 2.33
C GLN A 30 11.29 5.95 1.86
N HIS A 31 10.04 5.80 1.42
CA HIS A 31 9.44 4.49 1.14
C HIS A 31 9.09 4.29 -0.34
N GLY A 32 9.18 5.34 -1.16
CA GLY A 32 8.76 5.29 -2.57
C GLY A 32 7.26 5.20 -2.73
N LEU A 33 6.81 5.24 -3.99
CA LEU A 33 5.39 5.11 -4.34
C LEU A 33 4.86 3.71 -3.98
N ILE A 34 5.63 2.64 -4.26
CA ILE A 34 5.22 1.26 -3.97
C ILE A 34 5.23 0.98 -2.46
N GLY A 35 6.24 1.43 -1.72
CA GLY A 35 6.29 1.25 -0.27
C GLY A 35 5.20 2.03 0.47
N THR A 36 4.81 3.19 -0.06
CA THR A 36 3.70 3.98 0.46
C THR A 36 2.34 3.41 0.07
N ALA A 37 2.10 3.13 -1.22
CA ALA A 37 0.77 2.81 -1.75
C ALA A 37 0.38 1.33 -1.72
N VAL A 38 1.35 0.40 -1.71
CA VAL A 38 1.08 -1.04 -1.79
C VAL A 38 1.43 -1.75 -0.49
N ASN A 39 2.54 -1.36 0.14
CA ASN A 39 3.03 -2.00 1.37
C ASN A 39 2.62 -1.23 2.65
N ASP A 40 1.87 -0.13 2.52
CA ASP A 40 1.36 0.69 3.62
C ASP A 40 2.41 1.00 4.71
N LYS A 41 3.66 1.29 4.31
CA LYS A 41 4.77 1.52 5.26
C LYS A 41 4.63 2.81 6.09
N ASN A 42 3.67 3.66 5.76
CA ASN A 42 3.41 4.94 6.41
C ASN A 42 1.93 5.32 6.28
N GLN A 43 1.52 6.41 6.93
CA GLN A 43 0.13 6.88 6.99
C GLN A 43 -0.48 7.35 5.65
N TYR A 44 0.32 7.49 4.59
CA TYR A 44 -0.13 8.04 3.31
C TYR A 44 -0.55 6.99 2.28
N GLY A 45 -0.77 5.73 2.69
CA GLY A 45 -1.29 4.67 1.82
C GLY A 45 -2.46 5.11 0.93
N PRO A 46 -3.57 5.64 1.48
CA PRO A 46 -4.73 6.07 0.69
C PRO A 46 -4.40 7.15 -0.36
N VAL A 47 -3.54 8.11 -0.01
CA VAL A 47 -3.12 9.17 -0.93
C VAL A 47 -2.20 8.60 -2.03
N GLY A 48 -1.27 7.72 -1.66
CA GLY A 48 -0.40 7.02 -2.59
C GLY A 48 -1.18 6.18 -3.59
N MET A 49 -2.23 5.50 -3.16
CA MET A 49 -3.11 4.71 -4.02
C MET A 49 -3.83 5.59 -5.04
N MET A 50 -4.38 6.75 -4.65
CA MET A 50 -5.02 7.68 -5.59
C MET A 50 -4.04 8.14 -6.68
N VAL A 51 -2.82 8.52 -6.29
CA VAL A 51 -1.77 8.92 -7.24
C VAL A 51 -1.42 7.76 -8.18
N MET A 52 -1.27 6.54 -7.65
CA MET A 52 -0.99 5.34 -8.43
C MET A 52 -2.08 5.07 -9.47
N LEU A 53 -3.36 5.21 -9.10
CA LEU A 53 -4.48 5.03 -10.02
C LEU A 53 -4.44 6.03 -11.18
N PHE A 54 -4.14 7.31 -10.91
CA PHE A 54 -3.99 8.30 -11.98
C PHE A 54 -2.83 7.99 -12.92
N ILE A 55 -1.69 7.52 -12.40
CA ILE A 55 -0.54 7.12 -13.22
C ILE A 55 -0.93 5.95 -14.14
N VAL A 56 -1.53 4.89 -13.59
CA VAL A 56 -1.94 3.71 -14.37
C VAL A 56 -3.01 4.10 -15.41
N ALA A 57 -3.97 4.93 -15.03
CA ALA A 57 -4.99 5.42 -15.95
C ALA A 57 -4.39 6.26 -17.09
N ALA A 58 -3.43 7.14 -16.80
CA ALA A 58 -2.75 7.95 -17.79
C ALA A 58 -1.93 7.10 -18.76
N ILE A 59 -1.15 6.14 -18.26
CA ILE A 59 -0.36 5.22 -19.10
C ILE A 59 -1.28 4.40 -20.00
N THR A 60 -2.37 3.85 -19.44
CA THR A 60 -3.33 3.05 -20.20
C THR A 60 -4.02 3.89 -21.28
N SER A 61 -4.46 5.10 -20.91
CA SER A 61 -5.11 6.03 -21.85
C SER A 61 -4.16 6.43 -22.99
N LEU A 62 -2.89 6.72 -22.66
CA LEU A 62 -1.88 7.05 -23.65
C LEU A 62 -1.58 5.85 -24.56
N GLY A 63 -1.45 4.65 -24.00
CA GLY A 63 -1.26 3.42 -24.78
C GLY A 63 -2.41 3.18 -25.76
N LEU A 64 -3.66 3.31 -25.29
CA LEU A 64 -4.84 3.20 -26.16
C LEU A 64 -4.88 4.28 -27.24
N LEU A 65 -4.50 5.53 -26.90
CA LEU A 65 -4.43 6.62 -27.87
C LEU A 65 -3.41 6.34 -28.97
N LEU A 66 -2.22 5.86 -28.60
CA LEU A 66 -1.15 5.53 -29.54
C LEU A 66 -1.54 4.36 -30.45
N ILE A 67 -2.17 3.32 -29.90
CA ILE A 67 -2.70 2.20 -30.68
C ILE A 67 -3.78 2.68 -31.66
N ARG A 68 -4.67 3.58 -31.23
CA ARG A 68 -5.71 4.15 -32.10
C ARG A 68 -5.14 5.04 -33.21
N SER A 69 -4.02 5.71 -32.96
CA SER A 69 -3.38 6.63 -33.92
C SER A 69 -2.39 5.96 -34.88
N SER A 70 -2.16 4.65 -34.72
CA SER A 70 -1.33 3.83 -35.60
C SER A 70 -2.16 3.24 -36.74
#